data_AF-A0A8S3G1Y5-F1
#
_entry.id   AF-A0A8S3G1Y5-F1
#
_cell.length_a   1.000
_cell.length_b   1.000
_cell.length_c   1.000
_cell.angle_alpha   90.00
_cell.angle_beta   90.00
_cell.angle_gamma   90.00
#
_symmetry.space_group_name_H-M   'P 1'
#
loop_
_entity.id
_entity.type
_entity.pdbx_description
1 polymer ?
#
loop_
_entity_poly.entity_id
_entity_poly.type
_entity_poly.pdbx_seq_one_letter_code
_entity_poly.pdbx_strand_id
1 'polypeptide(L)'
;MFNYFDYLSKSSLSVNGSWTSQYIDQWGLGVMLTYAIPVTSSIDGRLLGVAGVDVTLDDIEHALSSKTWGGVYGFLINRHDGDAIIHPGLKSTTIPIEDPISTHITQLEMTNNQPEEFQTIILPTMLRGQRGSKRLLNAYRATIRREFGIGTYYWSPIENTDYAFAFSLGESDEKFREVRQPKNLSMYDESFFNLLIEYNSTKARHVLPGKFEHMQVKINDPKYNDVRVSYLYSSIMLAPRVYCDPSEYFYNDDLAQKTINAHIYINQRSNHSDDDKGCSQKYAIFHENTRAYVLISQPIERIWRRRPAELTKDIIWTYVGMRTGVFRTYPAHRSVRDYDHTSRAWYKRAVAFQDRTTASMPYLDLSGGGKVITIAQALFEGMPAISNET
;
A
#
# COMPACT_ATOMS: atom_id res chain seq x y z
N MET A 1 -6.22 12.23 -47.95
CA MET A 1 -6.26 13.23 -46.86
C MET A 1 -5.52 12.59 -45.70
N PHE A 2 -4.26 12.98 -45.47
CA PHE A 2 -3.50 12.45 -44.34
C PHE A 2 -4.13 12.98 -43.06
N ASN A 3 -4.33 12.10 -42.08
CA ASN A 3 -4.81 12.50 -40.76
C ASN A 3 -3.82 13.54 -40.20
N TYR A 4 -4.31 14.62 -39.60
CA TYR A 4 -3.49 15.64 -38.95
C TYR A 4 -2.49 15.01 -37.96
N PHE A 5 -2.89 13.93 -37.29
CA PHE A 5 -2.02 13.13 -36.42
C PHE A 5 -0.91 12.36 -37.16
N ASP A 6 -1.13 11.91 -38.40
CA ASP A 6 -0.12 11.26 -39.24
C ASP A 6 0.92 12.27 -39.77
N TYR A 7 0.50 13.51 -40.01
CA TYR A 7 1.40 14.59 -40.40
C TYR A 7 2.30 15.02 -39.24
N LEU A 8 1.74 15.17 -38.03
CA LEU A 8 2.51 15.50 -36.83
C LEU A 8 3.53 14.42 -36.50
N SER A 9 3.14 13.13 -36.51
CA SER A 9 4.06 12.04 -36.17
C SER A 9 5.22 11.88 -37.16
N LYS A 10 4.98 12.12 -38.45
CA LYS A 10 6.02 12.07 -39.50
C LYS A 10 6.92 13.30 -39.51
N SER A 11 6.42 14.43 -39.05
CA SER A 11 7.12 15.71 -39.06
C SER A 11 7.70 16.08 -37.70
N SER A 12 7.67 15.18 -36.71
CA SER A 12 8.18 15.45 -35.37
C SER A 12 9.51 14.73 -35.11
N LEU A 13 10.48 15.46 -34.52
CA LEU A 13 11.62 14.89 -33.82
C LEU A 13 11.36 14.98 -32.31
N SER A 14 11.58 13.88 -31.59
CA SER A 14 11.55 13.85 -30.13
C SER A 14 12.98 13.96 -29.58
N VAL A 15 13.23 14.96 -28.75
CA VAL A 15 14.49 15.10 -27.98
C VAL A 15 14.32 14.41 -26.62
N ASN A 16 15.40 14.18 -25.88
CA ASN A 16 15.34 13.72 -24.49
C ASN A 16 14.35 14.59 -23.69
N GLY A 17 13.35 13.96 -23.08
CA GLY A 17 12.39 14.62 -22.20
C GLY A 17 12.97 14.85 -20.80
N SER A 18 12.28 15.69 -20.03
CA SER A 18 12.63 16.01 -18.64
C SER A 18 11.43 15.76 -17.74
N TRP A 19 11.71 15.39 -16.49
CA TRP A 19 10.68 15.32 -15.46
C TRP A 19 10.45 16.69 -14.83
N THR A 20 9.19 17.01 -14.52
CA THR A 20 8.85 18.21 -13.74
C THR A 20 9.20 18.02 -12.27
N SER A 21 9.25 19.12 -11.52
CA SER A 21 9.03 19.07 -10.07
C SER A 21 7.62 18.54 -9.79
N GLN A 22 7.36 18.17 -8.54
CA GLN A 22 6.00 17.87 -8.09
C GLN A 22 5.06 19.03 -8.45
N TYR A 23 3.78 18.76 -8.63
CA TYR A 23 2.74 19.79 -8.60
C TYR A 23 1.39 19.17 -8.25
N ILE A 24 0.44 19.96 -7.79
CA ILE A 24 -0.90 19.48 -7.48
C ILE A 24 -1.74 19.50 -8.76
N ASP A 25 -2.38 18.38 -9.04
CA ASP A 25 -3.35 18.27 -10.11
C ASP A 25 -4.50 19.25 -9.95
N GLN A 26 -4.77 20.02 -11.00
CA GLN A 26 -5.89 20.94 -11.04
C GLN A 26 -7.24 20.22 -11.13
N TRP A 27 -7.26 18.92 -11.48
CA TRP A 27 -8.47 18.09 -11.56
C TRP A 27 -8.70 17.19 -10.34
N GLY A 28 -7.86 17.32 -9.30
CA GLY A 28 -8.07 16.69 -7.99
C GLY A 28 -7.48 15.29 -7.82
N LEU A 29 -6.60 14.83 -8.73
CA LEU A 29 -5.86 13.57 -8.58
C LEU A 29 -4.74 13.62 -7.54
N GLY A 30 -4.49 14.77 -6.91
CA GLY A 30 -3.48 14.95 -5.86
C GLY A 30 -2.15 15.43 -6.41
N VAL A 31 -1.04 15.06 -5.77
CA VAL A 31 0.30 15.48 -6.20
C VAL A 31 0.77 14.56 -7.33
N MET A 32 1.35 15.14 -8.38
CA MET A 32 1.85 14.42 -9.55
C MET A 32 3.22 14.88 -10.01
N LEU A 33 3.82 14.07 -10.89
CA LEU A 33 5.03 14.35 -11.67
C LEU A 33 4.71 14.11 -13.14
N THR A 34 5.28 14.93 -14.02
CA THR A 34 5.07 14.77 -15.47
C THR A 34 6.38 14.57 -16.18
N TYR A 35 6.44 13.55 -17.04
CA TYR A 35 7.51 13.42 -18.01
C TYR A 35 7.13 14.18 -19.28
N ALA A 36 7.86 15.25 -19.58
CA ALA A 36 7.57 16.15 -20.68
C ALA A 36 8.62 16.03 -21.79
N ILE A 37 8.17 15.83 -23.03
CA ILE A 37 9.02 15.78 -24.22
C ILE A 37 8.66 16.95 -25.14
N PRO A 38 9.63 17.81 -25.53
CA PRO A 38 9.39 18.82 -26.55
C PRO A 38 9.27 18.15 -27.93
N VAL A 39 8.25 18.54 -28.67
CA VAL A 39 7.99 18.07 -30.03
C VAL A 39 8.45 19.16 -30.99
N THR A 40 9.50 18.90 -31.76
CA THR A 40 10.03 19.85 -32.74
C THR A 40 9.78 19.39 -34.17
N SER A 41 9.58 20.34 -35.06
CA SER A 41 9.39 20.10 -36.49
C SER A 41 10.68 19.57 -37.12
N SER A 42 10.59 18.45 -37.84
CA SER A 42 11.70 17.85 -38.59
C SER A 42 12.11 18.67 -39.82
N ILE A 43 11.28 19.63 -40.23
CA ILE A 43 11.47 20.45 -41.43
C ILE A 43 12.26 21.73 -41.11
N ASP A 44 11.89 22.44 -40.04
CA ASP A 44 12.45 23.75 -39.70
C ASP A 44 13.00 23.85 -38.27
N GLY A 45 12.95 22.76 -37.49
CA GLY A 45 13.47 22.70 -36.13
C GLY A 45 12.66 23.49 -35.09
N ARG A 46 11.50 24.05 -35.46
CA ARG A 46 10.69 24.86 -34.54
C ARG A 46 9.94 23.99 -33.54
N LEU A 47 9.76 24.50 -32.32
CA LEU A 47 8.92 23.87 -31.30
C LEU A 47 7.46 23.89 -31.75
N LEU A 48 6.86 22.70 -31.88
CA LEU A 48 5.44 22.52 -32.21
C LEU A 48 4.58 22.43 -30.95
N GLY A 49 5.14 21.88 -29.87
CA GLY A 49 4.45 21.73 -28.59
C GLY A 49 5.21 20.81 -27.64
N VAL A 50 4.54 20.38 -26.57
CA VAL A 50 5.08 19.49 -25.55
C VAL A 50 4.09 18.34 -25.34
N ALA A 51 4.59 17.11 -25.34
CA ALA A 51 3.83 15.93 -24.92
C ALA A 51 4.19 15.61 -23.46
N GLY A 52 3.18 15.44 -22.61
CA GLY A 52 3.33 15.10 -21.20
C GLY A 52 2.69 13.76 -20.88
N VAL A 53 3.31 12.99 -19.99
CA VAL A 53 2.69 11.82 -19.33
C VAL A 53 2.76 12.04 -17.82
N ASP A 54 1.60 12.06 -17.19
CA ASP A 54 1.47 12.29 -15.76
C ASP A 54 1.55 10.98 -14.98
N VAL A 55 2.21 11.04 -13.82
CA VAL A 55 2.30 9.95 -12.85
C VAL A 55 1.94 10.51 -11.49
N THR A 56 0.95 9.91 -10.83
CA THR A 56 0.55 10.34 -9.48
C THR A 56 1.59 9.88 -8.46
N LEU A 57 1.80 10.66 -7.39
CA LEU A 57 2.67 10.23 -6.29
C LEU A 57 2.11 8.97 -5.62
N ASP A 58 0.78 8.83 -5.54
CA ASP A 58 0.11 7.67 -4.98
C ASP A 58 0.50 6.38 -5.73
N ASP A 59 0.55 6.40 -7.07
CA ASP A 59 1.00 5.24 -7.86
C ASP A 59 2.42 4.81 -7.49
N ILE A 60 3.33 5.78 -7.34
CA ILE A 60 4.72 5.50 -6.98
C ILE A 60 4.82 5.02 -5.52
N GLU A 61 4.10 5.65 -4.59
CA GLU A 61 4.04 5.23 -3.19
C GLU A 61 3.50 3.81 -3.05
N HIS A 62 2.47 3.45 -3.80
CA HIS A 62 1.93 2.10 -3.82
C HIS A 62 2.94 1.09 -4.36
N ALA A 63 3.63 1.42 -5.46
CA ALA A 63 4.70 0.58 -6.01
C ALA A 63 5.83 0.35 -4.99
N LEU A 64 6.28 1.39 -4.29
CA LEU A 64 7.31 1.30 -3.26
C LEU A 64 6.82 0.52 -2.04
N SER A 65 5.60 0.78 -1.58
CA SER A 65 5.03 0.11 -0.43
C SER A 65 4.89 -1.40 -0.68
N SER A 66 4.58 -1.85 -1.91
CA SER A 66 4.48 -3.29 -2.23
C SER A 66 5.78 -4.07 -1.96
N LYS A 67 6.94 -3.40 -1.98
CA LYS A 67 8.27 -4.00 -1.81
C LYS A 67 8.87 -3.80 -0.42
N THR A 68 8.17 -3.13 0.49
CA THR A 68 8.68 -2.82 1.84
C THR A 68 8.04 -3.71 2.90
N TRP A 69 8.78 -4.01 3.96
CA TRP A 69 8.31 -4.80 5.10
C TRP A 69 8.85 -4.24 6.42
N GLY A 70 8.14 -4.52 7.51
CA GLY A 70 8.58 -4.08 8.85
C GLY A 70 8.76 -2.57 8.93
N GLY A 71 9.93 -2.14 9.39
CA GLY A 71 10.35 -0.73 9.44
C GLY A 71 11.08 -0.22 8.20
N VAL A 72 11.18 -1.02 7.13
CA VAL A 72 11.83 -0.61 5.87
C VAL A 72 10.97 0.42 5.17
N TYR A 73 11.61 1.49 4.69
CA TYR A 73 10.95 2.49 3.86
C TYR A 73 11.90 2.95 2.76
N GLY A 74 11.30 3.34 1.63
CA GLY A 74 11.99 3.96 0.51
C GLY A 74 11.66 5.44 0.42
N PHE A 75 12.55 6.19 -0.21
CA PHE A 75 12.35 7.58 -0.56
C PHE A 75 13.02 7.90 -1.89
N LEU A 76 12.48 8.93 -2.56
CA LEU A 76 12.93 9.41 -3.85
C LEU A 76 13.37 10.86 -3.69
N ILE A 77 14.52 11.22 -4.26
CA ILE A 77 15.00 12.62 -4.27
C ILE A 77 15.33 13.08 -5.69
N ASN A 78 15.23 14.40 -5.90
CA ASN A 78 15.85 15.06 -7.04
C ASN A 78 17.36 15.24 -6.78
N ARG A 79 18.20 14.86 -7.75
CA ARG A 79 19.67 14.90 -7.61
C ARG A 79 20.27 16.29 -7.80
N HIS A 80 19.52 17.24 -8.34
CA HIS A 80 20.02 18.61 -8.57
C HIS A 80 20.03 19.44 -7.29
N ASP A 81 18.97 19.32 -6.49
CA ASP A 81 18.71 20.15 -5.31
C ASP A 81 18.72 19.34 -4.00
N GLY A 82 18.55 18.01 -4.04
CA GLY A 82 18.42 17.17 -2.86
C GLY A 82 17.02 17.17 -2.26
N ASP A 83 16.03 17.65 -3.00
CA ASP A 83 14.66 17.74 -2.53
C ASP A 83 13.96 16.39 -2.56
N ALA A 84 13.18 16.12 -1.50
CA ALA A 84 12.45 14.88 -1.35
C ALA A 84 11.20 14.87 -2.23
N ILE A 85 11.15 13.94 -3.17
CA ILE A 85 10.02 13.70 -4.06
C ILE A 85 9.01 12.73 -3.43
N ILE A 86 9.51 11.70 -2.75
CA ILE A 86 8.66 10.76 -2.01
C ILE A 86 9.39 10.45 -0.72
N HIS A 87 8.73 10.57 0.42
CA HIS A 87 9.30 10.18 1.71
C HIS A 87 8.16 10.04 2.74
N PRO A 88 8.18 9.02 3.64
CA PRO A 88 7.09 8.79 4.61
C PRO A 88 6.79 9.95 5.56
N GLY A 89 7.78 10.81 5.76
CA GLY A 89 7.71 12.02 6.59
C GLY A 89 7.19 13.26 5.87
N LEU A 90 7.00 13.23 4.54
CA LEU A 90 6.34 14.32 3.82
C LEU A 90 4.89 14.43 4.28
N LYS A 91 4.44 15.65 4.56
CA LYS A 91 3.03 15.89 4.86
C LYS A 91 2.30 16.01 3.53
N SER A 92 1.28 15.19 3.33
CA SER A 92 0.33 15.38 2.22
C SER A 92 -0.37 16.73 2.43
N THR A 93 0.06 17.75 1.68
CA THR A 93 -0.57 19.07 1.69
C THR A 93 -1.78 19.02 0.78
N THR A 94 -2.97 18.95 1.39
CA THR A 94 -4.27 19.06 0.71
C THR A 94 -4.62 20.49 0.30
N ILE A 95 -3.70 21.44 0.48
CA ILE A 95 -3.89 22.84 0.10
C ILE A 95 -3.39 22.97 -1.33
N PRO A 96 -4.23 23.45 -2.28
CA PRO A 96 -3.77 23.79 -3.62
C PRO A 96 -2.84 24.98 -3.50
N ILE A 97 -1.54 24.72 -3.49
CA ILE A 97 -0.51 25.74 -3.61
C ILE A 97 0.03 25.57 -5.03
N GLU A 98 0.03 26.66 -5.82
CA GLU A 98 0.51 26.66 -7.21
C GLU A 98 1.97 26.19 -7.32
N ASP A 99 2.77 26.45 -6.28
CA ASP A 99 4.12 25.91 -6.13
C ASP A 99 4.16 24.88 -4.98
N PRO A 100 4.65 23.66 -5.21
CA PRO A 100 4.82 22.69 -4.14
C PRO A 100 5.81 23.21 -3.11
N ILE A 101 5.52 22.95 -1.85
CA ILE A 101 6.50 23.14 -0.78
C ILE A 101 7.55 22.05 -0.94
N SER A 102 8.62 22.36 -1.65
CA SER A 102 9.77 21.46 -1.77
C SER A 102 10.43 21.31 -0.40
N THR A 103 10.55 20.07 0.07
CA THR A 103 11.18 19.77 1.37
C THR A 103 12.50 19.06 1.13
N HIS A 104 13.60 19.72 1.50
CA HIS A 104 14.92 19.14 1.38
C HIS A 104 15.07 17.89 2.27
N ILE A 105 15.68 16.82 1.74
CA ILE A 105 15.70 15.49 2.38
C ILE A 105 16.37 15.48 3.76
N THR A 106 17.34 16.36 4.01
CA THR A 106 18.00 16.46 5.33
C THR A 106 17.03 16.86 6.44
N GLN A 107 15.97 17.60 6.13
CA GLN A 107 14.95 17.98 7.13
C GLN A 107 14.09 16.78 7.58
N LEU A 108 14.09 15.70 6.78
CA LEU A 108 13.28 14.51 7.00
C LEU A 108 14.09 13.37 7.62
N GLU A 109 15.32 13.19 7.15
CA GLU A 109 16.21 12.09 7.54
C GLU A 109 17.12 12.42 8.73
N MET A 110 17.22 13.70 9.10
CA MET A 110 18.06 14.15 10.20
C MET A 110 17.24 14.89 11.27
N THR A 111 17.65 14.75 12.53
CA THR A 111 17.13 15.55 13.65
C THR A 111 18.30 16.11 14.42
N ASN A 112 18.28 17.42 14.70
CA ASN A 112 19.40 18.13 15.35
C ASN A 112 20.76 17.87 14.67
N ASN A 113 20.78 17.87 13.32
CA ASN A 113 21.94 17.59 12.48
C ASN A 113 22.56 16.19 12.63
N GLN A 114 21.80 15.21 13.13
CA GLN A 114 22.22 13.81 13.24
C GLN A 114 21.28 12.90 12.44
N PRO A 115 21.80 11.84 11.79
CA PRO A 115 23.22 11.47 11.69
C PRO A 115 23.98 12.35 10.68
N GLU A 116 25.15 12.87 11.05
CA GLU A 116 25.96 13.77 10.21
C GLU A 116 26.44 13.09 8.91
N GLU A 117 26.67 11.78 8.97
CA GLU A 117 27.06 10.95 7.84
C GLU A 117 26.02 10.97 6.71
N PHE A 118 24.75 11.24 7.03
CA PHE A 118 23.73 11.39 6.01
C PHE A 118 24.02 12.59 5.11
N GLN A 119 24.31 13.76 5.69
CA GLN A 119 24.62 14.96 4.93
C GLN A 119 26.03 14.95 4.31
N THR A 120 27.01 14.31 4.95
CA THR A 120 28.41 14.35 4.52
C THR A 120 28.78 13.24 3.53
N ILE A 121 28.11 12.09 3.58
CA ILE A 121 28.44 10.91 2.76
C ILE A 121 27.26 10.51 1.88
N ILE A 122 26.11 10.21 2.47
CA ILE A 122 24.97 9.60 1.75
C ILE A 122 24.42 10.58 0.72
N LEU A 123 23.98 11.77 1.15
CA LEU A 123 23.40 12.76 0.25
C LEU A 123 24.36 13.16 -0.89
N PRO A 124 25.64 13.54 -0.66
CA PRO A 124 26.53 13.94 -1.75
C PRO A 124 26.81 12.82 -2.74
N THR A 125 26.82 11.55 -2.32
CA THR A 125 26.98 10.42 -3.25
C THR A 125 25.73 10.19 -4.08
N MET A 126 24.53 10.37 -3.49
CA MET A 126 23.26 10.33 -4.23
C MET A 126 23.17 11.45 -5.28
N LEU A 127 23.52 12.70 -4.92
CA LEU A 127 23.49 13.84 -5.85
C LEU A 127 24.48 13.65 -7.01
N ARG A 128 25.64 13.03 -6.77
CA ARG A 128 26.61 12.66 -7.82
C ARG A 128 26.16 11.48 -8.70
N GLY A 129 24.98 10.91 -8.46
CA GLY A 129 24.47 9.75 -9.19
C GLY A 129 25.27 8.48 -8.94
N GLN A 130 25.91 8.34 -7.79
CA GLN A 130 26.67 7.15 -7.43
C GLN A 130 25.77 6.17 -6.66
N ARG A 131 25.86 4.88 -6.97
CA ARG A 131 25.26 3.81 -6.17
C ARG A 131 26.11 3.56 -4.93
N GLY A 132 25.47 3.28 -3.81
CA GLY A 132 26.19 2.96 -2.58
C GLY A 132 25.32 2.40 -1.47
N SER A 133 25.99 2.07 -0.38
CA SER A 133 25.34 1.69 0.88
C SER A 133 26.16 2.18 2.06
N LYS A 134 25.51 2.58 3.15
CA LYS A 134 26.17 3.01 4.38
C LYS A 134 25.35 2.58 5.59
N ARG A 135 26.01 1.84 6.48
CA ARG A 135 25.47 1.51 7.81
C ARG A 135 25.70 2.67 8.76
N LEU A 136 24.64 3.07 9.47
CA LEU A 136 24.65 4.09 10.51
C LEU A 136 24.11 3.49 11.82
N LEU A 137 24.64 3.97 12.95
CA LEU A 137 24.15 3.55 14.27
C LEU A 137 22.88 4.31 14.67
N ASN A 138 22.72 5.53 14.17
CA ASN A 138 21.57 6.42 14.41
C ASN A 138 20.87 6.75 13.08
N ALA A 139 20.45 5.73 12.32
CA ALA A 139 19.64 5.90 11.12
C ALA A 139 18.20 6.31 11.48
N TYR A 140 17.58 7.18 10.69
CA TYR A 140 16.16 7.52 10.83
C TYR A 140 15.29 6.29 10.55
N ARG A 141 14.30 6.06 11.42
CA ARG A 141 13.26 5.05 11.22
C ARG A 141 11.92 5.74 10.98
N ALA A 142 11.24 5.36 9.89
CA ALA A 142 9.89 5.83 9.56
C ALA A 142 8.79 5.21 10.47
N THR A 143 9.01 5.25 11.79
CA THR A 143 8.03 4.83 12.81
C THR A 143 7.30 6.06 13.36
N ILE A 144 6.13 5.87 13.99
CA ILE A 144 5.40 6.98 14.65
C ILE A 144 6.28 7.72 15.66
N ARG A 145 7.18 6.99 16.33
CA ARG A 145 8.03 7.58 17.37
C ARG A 145 9.20 8.39 16.80
N ARG A 146 9.40 8.40 15.47
CA ARG A 146 10.58 8.99 14.81
C ARG A 146 11.86 8.56 15.54
N GLU A 147 11.97 7.27 15.78
CA GLU A 147 13.11 6.70 16.49
C GLU A 147 14.33 6.65 15.57
N PHE A 148 15.50 6.74 16.19
CA PHE A 148 16.78 6.48 15.55
C PHE A 148 17.29 5.12 16.02
N GLY A 149 17.92 4.37 15.12
CA GLY A 149 18.51 3.10 15.47
C GLY A 149 19.44 2.58 14.40
N ILE A 150 20.04 1.41 14.63
CA ILE A 150 21.01 0.85 13.70
C ILE A 150 20.30 0.46 12.40
N GLY A 151 20.79 0.97 11.28
CA GLY A 151 20.22 0.73 9.97
C GLY A 151 21.22 0.99 8.86
N THR A 152 20.95 0.44 7.69
CA THR A 152 21.77 0.61 6.49
C THR A 152 20.95 1.29 5.43
N TYR A 153 21.44 2.43 4.95
CA TYR A 153 20.90 3.08 3.76
C TYR A 153 21.52 2.44 2.53
N TYR A 154 20.69 2.22 1.52
CA TYR A 154 21.08 1.80 0.18
C TYR A 154 20.50 2.79 -0.81
N TRP A 155 21.28 3.18 -1.81
CA TRP A 155 20.82 4.15 -2.81
C TRP A 155 21.40 3.87 -4.19
N SER A 156 20.67 4.28 -5.22
CA SER A 156 21.08 4.18 -6.62
C SER A 156 20.43 5.31 -7.42
N PRO A 157 21.12 5.87 -8.44
CA PRO A 157 20.44 6.70 -9.43
C PRO A 157 19.40 5.86 -10.18
N ILE A 158 18.32 6.51 -10.61
CA ILE A 158 17.39 5.95 -11.59
C ILE A 158 17.91 6.34 -12.98
N GLU A 159 18.16 5.34 -13.82
CA GLU A 159 18.73 5.54 -15.16
C GLU A 159 17.83 6.45 -16.02
N ASN A 160 18.44 7.34 -16.79
CA ASN A 160 17.76 8.30 -17.69
C ASN A 160 16.77 9.25 -16.99
N THR A 161 16.94 9.48 -15.69
CA THR A 161 16.17 10.49 -14.94
C THR A 161 17.10 11.33 -14.07
N ASP A 162 16.57 12.42 -13.53
CA ASP A 162 17.25 13.26 -12.54
C ASP A 162 17.08 12.79 -11.10
N TYR A 163 16.48 11.61 -10.90
CA TYR A 163 16.15 11.12 -9.58
C TYR A 163 17.14 10.09 -9.04
N ALA A 164 17.25 10.03 -7.72
CA ALA A 164 17.90 8.95 -7.00
C ALA A 164 16.91 8.31 -6.03
N PHE A 165 16.86 6.99 -6.05
CA PHE A 165 16.08 6.21 -5.11
C PHE A 165 16.99 5.73 -3.98
N ALA A 166 16.48 5.78 -2.76
CA ALA A 166 17.11 5.18 -1.61
C ALA A 166 16.10 4.45 -0.74
N PHE A 167 16.58 3.48 0.03
CA PHE A 167 15.81 2.86 1.08
C PHE A 167 16.66 2.65 2.33
N SER A 168 16.00 2.69 3.47
CA SER A 168 16.61 2.43 4.78
C SER A 168 16.16 1.07 5.29
N LEU A 169 17.13 0.17 5.52
CA LEU A 169 16.90 -1.17 6.05
C LEU A 169 17.37 -1.24 7.49
N GLY A 170 16.48 -1.62 8.39
CA GLY A 170 16.85 -1.90 9.77
C GLY A 170 17.55 -3.21 9.99
N GLU A 171 18.47 -3.26 10.96
CA GLU A 171 19.08 -4.53 11.40
C GLU A 171 18.02 -5.52 11.94
N SER A 172 16.99 -5.01 12.63
CA SER A 172 15.80 -5.77 13.04
C SER A 172 14.97 -6.33 11.88
N ASP A 173 15.07 -5.70 10.71
CA ASP A 173 14.25 -6.01 9.53
C ASP A 173 15.03 -6.82 8.48
N GLU A 174 16.33 -7.06 8.68
CA GLU A 174 17.20 -7.83 7.76
C GLU A 174 16.71 -9.29 7.63
N LYS A 175 16.26 -9.88 8.73
CA LYS A 175 15.66 -11.22 8.74
C LYS A 175 14.15 -11.09 8.78
N PHE A 176 13.52 -11.40 7.65
CA PHE A 176 12.08 -11.44 7.53
C PHE A 176 11.56 -12.88 7.60
N ARG A 177 10.51 -13.11 8.39
CA ARG A 177 9.85 -14.40 8.48
C ARG A 177 8.53 -14.35 7.75
N GLU A 178 8.35 -15.17 6.73
CA GLU A 178 7.07 -15.30 6.06
C GLU A 178 6.21 -16.38 6.70
N VAL A 179 4.93 -16.06 6.82
CA VAL A 179 3.92 -17.00 7.29
C VAL A 179 3.62 -17.98 6.17
N ARG A 180 3.78 -19.28 6.45
CA ARG A 180 3.45 -20.34 5.50
C ARG A 180 2.01 -20.79 5.65
N GLN A 181 1.42 -21.24 4.54
CA GLN A 181 0.08 -21.78 4.52
C GLN A 181 -0.04 -22.98 5.49
N PRO A 182 -1.11 -23.04 6.32
CA PRO A 182 -1.38 -24.20 7.16
C PRO A 182 -1.50 -25.49 6.34
N LYS A 183 -0.88 -26.58 6.81
CA LYS A 183 -0.93 -27.89 6.13
C LYS A 183 -2.32 -28.52 6.12
N ASN A 184 -3.07 -28.35 7.22
CA ASN A 184 -4.42 -28.90 7.34
C ASN A 184 -5.47 -27.82 7.11
N LEU A 185 -6.11 -27.85 5.94
CA LEU A 185 -7.11 -26.85 5.54
C LEU A 185 -8.55 -27.21 5.97
N SER A 186 -8.77 -28.38 6.58
CA SER A 186 -10.14 -28.86 6.89
C SER A 186 -10.84 -28.06 7.98
N MET A 187 -10.08 -27.42 8.87
CA MET A 187 -10.61 -26.66 10.00
C MET A 187 -11.11 -25.25 9.64
N TYR A 188 -10.74 -24.74 8.46
CA TYR A 188 -11.03 -23.38 8.03
C TYR A 188 -12.35 -23.31 7.24
N ASP A 189 -13.17 -22.32 7.55
CA ASP A 189 -14.40 -22.04 6.81
C ASP A 189 -14.13 -21.11 5.61
N GLU A 190 -15.13 -20.96 4.75
CA GLU A 190 -15.07 -20.04 3.62
C GLU A 190 -14.97 -18.58 4.09
N SER A 191 -14.12 -17.79 3.43
CA SER A 191 -13.98 -16.35 3.65
C SER A 191 -14.56 -15.56 2.48
N PHE A 192 -15.13 -14.39 2.76
CA PHE A 192 -15.75 -13.54 1.74
C PHE A 192 -14.93 -12.27 1.52
N PHE A 193 -14.84 -11.82 0.26
CA PHE A 193 -14.21 -10.56 -0.09
C PHE A 193 -15.12 -9.38 0.29
N ASN A 194 -14.55 -8.22 0.55
CA ASN A 194 -15.26 -7.06 1.10
C ASN A 194 -16.35 -6.47 0.18
N LEU A 195 -16.28 -6.68 -1.13
CA LEU A 195 -17.27 -6.21 -2.11
C LEU A 195 -18.52 -7.09 -2.11
N LEU A 196 -19.27 -7.08 -0.99
CA LEU A 196 -20.39 -8.00 -0.74
C LEU A 196 -21.47 -8.01 -1.84
N ILE A 197 -21.78 -6.85 -2.42
CA ILE A 197 -22.82 -6.72 -3.48
C ILE A 197 -22.36 -7.26 -4.83
N GLU A 198 -21.06 -7.30 -5.09
CA GLU A 198 -20.55 -7.76 -6.37
C GLU A 198 -20.73 -9.27 -6.54
N TYR A 199 -20.90 -10.02 -5.45
CA TYR A 199 -21.36 -11.41 -5.49
C TYR A 199 -22.75 -11.57 -6.11
N ASN A 200 -23.55 -10.50 -6.14
CA ASN A 200 -24.88 -10.47 -6.75
C ASN A 200 -24.86 -10.10 -8.24
N SER A 201 -23.70 -9.74 -8.80
CA SER A 201 -23.56 -9.41 -10.22
C SER A 201 -23.86 -10.63 -11.09
N THR A 202 -24.26 -10.41 -12.35
CA THR A 202 -24.53 -11.48 -13.31
C THR A 202 -23.31 -12.39 -13.49
N LYS A 203 -22.13 -11.79 -13.58
CA LYS A 203 -20.84 -12.46 -13.73
C LYS A 203 -20.48 -13.30 -12.49
N ALA A 204 -20.60 -12.72 -11.29
CA ALA A 204 -20.28 -13.44 -10.06
C ALA A 204 -21.30 -14.55 -9.77
N ARG A 205 -22.59 -14.36 -10.02
CA ARG A 205 -23.59 -15.43 -9.84
C ARG A 205 -23.35 -16.63 -10.75
N HIS A 206 -22.81 -16.39 -11.95
CA HIS A 206 -22.46 -17.47 -12.87
C HIS A 206 -21.27 -18.30 -12.36
N VAL A 207 -20.22 -17.64 -11.85
CA VAL A 207 -18.98 -18.30 -11.40
C VAL A 207 -19.08 -18.80 -9.95
N LEU A 208 -19.79 -18.08 -9.09
CA LEU A 208 -19.91 -18.28 -7.64
C LEU A 208 -21.39 -18.38 -7.23
N PRO A 209 -22.13 -19.41 -7.68
CA PRO A 209 -23.57 -19.51 -7.48
C PRO A 209 -23.93 -19.63 -5.99
N GLY A 210 -24.99 -18.91 -5.57
CA GLY A 210 -25.55 -18.98 -4.22
C GLY A 210 -24.75 -18.29 -3.11
N LYS A 211 -23.58 -17.71 -3.42
CA LYS A 211 -22.71 -17.08 -2.42
C LYS A 211 -23.31 -15.80 -1.84
N PHE A 212 -23.99 -15.00 -2.66
CA PHE A 212 -24.61 -13.77 -2.20
C PHE A 212 -25.74 -14.03 -1.20
N GLU A 213 -26.61 -15.00 -1.51
CA GLU A 213 -27.73 -15.41 -0.66
C GLU A 213 -27.23 -15.99 0.66
N HIS A 214 -26.13 -16.75 0.62
CA HIS A 214 -25.53 -17.35 1.81
C HIS A 214 -25.03 -16.30 2.83
N MET A 215 -24.53 -15.16 2.34
CA MET A 215 -24.04 -14.08 3.22
C MET A 215 -25.17 -13.36 3.96
N GLN A 216 -26.43 -13.42 3.49
CA GLN A 216 -27.57 -12.68 4.05
C GLN A 216 -27.23 -11.20 4.30
N VAL A 217 -26.75 -10.52 3.24
CA VAL A 217 -26.36 -9.12 3.31
C VAL A 217 -27.58 -8.25 3.66
N LYS A 218 -27.48 -7.51 4.76
CA LYS A 218 -28.47 -6.52 5.18
C LYS A 218 -28.11 -5.14 4.63
N ILE A 219 -29.14 -4.41 4.24
CA ILE A 219 -29.07 -3.04 3.73
C ILE A 219 -29.87 -2.17 4.70
N ASN A 220 -29.37 -0.98 5.03
CA ASN A 220 -30.01 -0.01 5.93
C ASN A 220 -30.26 -0.56 7.35
N ASP A 221 -29.26 -1.23 7.92
CA ASP A 221 -29.33 -1.64 9.32
C ASP A 221 -29.30 -0.37 10.22
N PRO A 222 -30.17 -0.23 11.24
CA PRO A 222 -30.18 0.95 12.11
C PRO A 222 -28.84 1.26 12.79
N LYS A 223 -28.02 0.23 13.03
CA LYS A 223 -26.66 0.39 13.59
C LYS A 223 -25.65 0.86 12.54
N TYR A 224 -25.92 0.61 11.26
CA TYR A 224 -25.00 0.83 10.14
C TYR A 224 -25.73 1.56 9.00
N ASN A 225 -25.90 2.87 9.15
CA ASN A 225 -26.59 3.67 8.15
C ASN A 225 -25.78 3.74 6.84
N ASP A 226 -26.44 3.52 5.70
CA ASP A 226 -25.84 3.49 4.35
C ASP A 226 -24.71 2.47 4.14
N VAL A 227 -24.47 1.57 5.10
CA VAL A 227 -23.46 0.51 5.02
C VAL A 227 -24.14 -0.85 4.91
N ARG A 228 -23.64 -1.65 3.97
CA ARG A 228 -24.14 -3.01 3.74
C ARG A 228 -23.34 -3.97 4.58
N VAL A 229 -24.01 -4.76 5.40
CA VAL A 229 -23.37 -5.61 6.40
C VAL A 229 -23.86 -7.05 6.35
N SER A 230 -22.98 -8.00 6.65
CA SER A 230 -23.36 -9.37 6.98
C SER A 230 -22.86 -9.73 8.38
N TYR A 231 -23.78 -10.20 9.22
CA TYR A 231 -23.48 -10.66 10.58
C TYR A 231 -23.06 -12.14 10.63
N LEU A 232 -23.23 -12.87 9.52
CA LEU A 232 -22.90 -14.29 9.46
C LEU A 232 -21.41 -14.53 9.23
N TYR A 233 -20.74 -13.58 8.57
CA TYR A 233 -19.35 -13.69 8.15
C TYR A 233 -18.56 -12.43 8.47
N SER A 234 -17.24 -12.56 8.48
CA SER A 234 -16.29 -11.46 8.34
C SER A 234 -15.95 -11.25 6.88
N SER A 235 -15.51 -10.05 6.51
CA SER A 235 -15.02 -9.75 5.17
C SER A 235 -13.51 -9.57 5.15
N ILE A 236 -12.91 -9.90 4.02
CA ILE A 236 -11.49 -9.71 3.70
C ILE A 236 -11.35 -8.55 2.74
N MET A 237 -10.57 -7.54 3.14
CA MET A 237 -10.01 -6.55 2.24
C MET A 237 -8.55 -6.93 1.96
N LEU A 238 -8.19 -6.97 0.69
CA LEU A 238 -6.82 -7.11 0.23
C LEU A 238 -6.36 -5.72 -0.19
N ALA A 239 -5.45 -5.13 0.60
CA ALA A 239 -4.89 -3.81 0.29
C ALA A 239 -4.21 -3.82 -1.10
N PRO A 240 -4.13 -2.68 -1.80
CA PRO A 240 -3.51 -2.59 -3.14
C PRO A 240 -2.11 -3.21 -3.21
N ARG A 241 -1.32 -3.12 -2.13
CA ARG A 241 0.02 -3.70 -2.03
C ARG A 241 0.08 -5.24 -2.10
N VAL A 242 -1.06 -5.91 -1.93
CA VAL A 242 -1.19 -7.37 -2.03
C VAL A 242 -1.15 -7.84 -3.48
N TYR A 243 -1.47 -6.95 -4.42
CA TYR A 243 -1.51 -7.24 -5.84
C TYR A 243 -0.12 -7.14 -6.46
N CYS A 244 0.16 -7.98 -7.45
CA CYS A 244 1.42 -7.96 -8.19
C CYS A 244 1.64 -6.65 -8.94
N ASP A 245 0.54 -6.07 -9.44
CA ASP A 245 0.49 -4.71 -9.99
C ASP A 245 -0.59 -3.91 -9.24
N PRO A 246 -0.19 -3.10 -8.23
CA PRO A 246 -1.11 -2.22 -7.52
C PRO A 246 -1.81 -1.20 -8.45
N SER A 247 -1.17 -0.78 -9.54
CA SER A 247 -1.72 0.21 -10.47
C SER A 247 -2.90 -0.39 -11.23
N GLU A 248 -2.77 -1.62 -11.73
CA GLU A 248 -3.88 -2.34 -12.38
C GLU A 248 -5.11 -2.44 -11.45
N TYR A 249 -4.89 -2.62 -10.15
CA TYR A 249 -5.97 -2.60 -9.17
C TYR A 249 -6.71 -1.25 -9.12
N PHE A 250 -6.06 -0.11 -9.36
CA PHE A 250 -6.71 1.20 -9.39
C PHE A 250 -7.36 1.54 -10.73
N TYR A 251 -6.83 1.08 -11.86
CA TYR A 251 -7.41 1.38 -13.18
C TYR A 251 -8.47 0.37 -13.64
N ASN A 252 -8.50 -0.84 -13.09
CA ASN A 252 -9.49 -1.85 -13.47
C ASN A 252 -10.84 -1.64 -12.78
N ASP A 253 -11.87 -1.19 -13.48
CA ASP A 253 -13.20 -0.94 -12.90
C ASP A 253 -14.15 -2.14 -12.89
N ASP A 254 -13.72 -3.33 -13.33
CA ASP A 254 -14.52 -4.57 -13.23
C ASP A 254 -14.49 -5.14 -11.79
N LEU A 255 -15.34 -4.55 -10.94
CA LEU A 255 -15.50 -4.94 -9.54
C LEU A 255 -15.98 -6.40 -9.38
N ALA A 256 -16.77 -6.91 -10.32
CA ALA A 256 -17.26 -8.28 -10.31
C ALA A 256 -16.10 -9.27 -10.54
N GLN A 257 -15.25 -9.03 -11.55
CA GLN A 257 -14.08 -9.86 -11.80
C GLN A 257 -13.10 -9.84 -10.63
N LYS A 258 -12.87 -8.67 -10.03
CA LYS A 258 -12.03 -8.55 -8.83
C LYS A 258 -12.57 -9.40 -7.68
N THR A 259 -13.87 -9.34 -7.45
CA THR A 259 -14.53 -10.12 -6.40
C THR A 259 -14.39 -11.62 -6.66
N ILE A 260 -14.56 -12.06 -7.90
CA ILE A 260 -14.37 -13.46 -8.31
C ILE A 260 -12.91 -13.89 -8.08
N ASN A 261 -11.94 -13.13 -8.59
CA ASN A 261 -10.51 -13.43 -8.47
C ASN A 261 -10.08 -13.51 -7.01
N ALA A 262 -10.46 -12.52 -6.20
CA ALA A 262 -10.16 -12.50 -4.77
C ALA A 262 -10.83 -13.67 -4.04
N HIS A 263 -12.11 -13.95 -4.29
CA HIS A 263 -12.82 -15.03 -3.61
C HIS A 263 -12.26 -16.41 -3.96
N ILE A 264 -11.93 -16.66 -5.22
CA ILE A 264 -11.29 -17.90 -5.65
C ILE A 264 -9.93 -18.03 -4.96
N TYR A 265 -9.09 -16.98 -5.03
CA TYR A 265 -7.75 -17.01 -4.44
C TYR A 265 -7.78 -17.31 -2.93
N ILE A 266 -8.58 -16.58 -2.15
CA ILE A 266 -8.60 -16.71 -0.69
C ILE A 266 -9.17 -18.05 -0.21
N ASN A 267 -10.00 -18.72 -1.02
CA ASN A 267 -10.66 -19.97 -0.66
C ASN A 267 -10.08 -21.20 -1.38
N GLN A 268 -9.13 -21.03 -2.29
CA GLN A 268 -8.49 -22.15 -2.99
C GLN A 268 -7.77 -23.06 -1.99
N ARG A 269 -8.19 -24.34 -1.95
CA ARG A 269 -7.69 -25.35 -1.01
C ARG A 269 -6.69 -26.33 -1.61
N SER A 270 -5.95 -25.91 -2.62
CA SER A 270 -4.98 -26.82 -3.24
C SER A 270 -3.86 -27.15 -2.26
N ASN A 271 -3.58 -28.45 -2.13
CA ASN A 271 -2.48 -28.98 -1.34
C ASN A 271 -1.13 -28.92 -2.08
N HIS A 272 -1.10 -28.41 -3.31
CA HIS A 272 0.15 -28.26 -4.05
C HIS A 272 0.86 -26.98 -3.60
N SER A 273 2.11 -27.12 -3.14
CA SER A 273 3.01 -26.01 -2.81
C SER A 273 3.28 -25.08 -4.00
N ASP A 274 2.89 -25.50 -5.20
CA ASP A 274 3.05 -24.80 -6.47
C ASP A 274 1.90 -23.84 -6.82
N ASP A 275 0.86 -23.74 -5.99
CA ASP A 275 -0.35 -22.98 -6.29
C ASP A 275 -0.34 -21.53 -5.76
N ASP A 276 0.70 -21.11 -5.04
CA ASP A 276 0.87 -19.74 -4.54
C ASP A 276 2.29 -19.24 -4.85
N LYS A 277 2.76 -19.41 -6.09
CA LYS A 277 4.07 -18.89 -6.54
C LYS A 277 4.11 -17.36 -6.68
N GLY A 278 2.99 -16.70 -6.38
CA GLY A 278 2.83 -15.26 -6.40
C GLY A 278 3.29 -14.61 -7.72
N CYS A 279 3.74 -13.37 -7.61
CA CYS A 279 4.12 -12.51 -8.73
C CYS A 279 5.32 -12.97 -9.55
N SER A 280 5.95 -14.09 -9.19
CA SER A 280 6.96 -14.74 -10.02
C SER A 280 6.37 -15.40 -11.26
N GLN A 281 5.04 -15.61 -11.31
CA GLN A 281 4.32 -16.12 -12.47
C GLN A 281 3.69 -15.00 -13.31
N LYS A 282 3.73 -15.16 -14.64
CA LYS A 282 3.27 -14.17 -15.63
C LYS A 282 1.78 -13.76 -15.51
N TYR A 283 0.95 -14.55 -14.83
CA TYR A 283 -0.49 -14.30 -14.67
C TYR A 283 -0.96 -14.32 -13.22
N ALA A 284 -0.03 -14.25 -12.26
CA ALA A 284 -0.41 -14.14 -10.87
C ALA A 284 -0.93 -12.74 -10.56
N ILE A 285 -2.02 -12.70 -9.80
CA ILE A 285 -2.69 -11.46 -9.41
C ILE A 285 -2.19 -10.99 -8.03
N PHE A 286 -1.86 -11.93 -7.15
CA PHE A 286 -1.54 -11.67 -5.75
C PHE A 286 -0.13 -12.13 -5.40
N HIS A 287 0.49 -11.47 -4.42
CA HIS A 287 1.76 -11.87 -3.84
C HIS A 287 1.68 -13.23 -3.14
N GLU A 288 2.77 -13.99 -3.21
CA GLU A 288 2.89 -15.29 -2.53
C GLU A 288 2.65 -15.17 -1.03
N ASN A 289 2.20 -16.25 -0.41
CA ASN A 289 1.93 -16.36 1.03
C ASN A 289 0.83 -15.43 1.57
N THR A 290 0.23 -14.56 0.76
CA THR A 290 -0.90 -13.70 1.16
C THR A 290 -2.07 -14.55 1.67
N ARG A 291 -2.40 -15.64 0.97
CA ARG A 291 -3.49 -16.55 1.37
C ARG A 291 -3.29 -17.13 2.77
N ALA A 292 -2.04 -17.36 3.20
CA ALA A 292 -1.75 -17.89 4.53
C ALA A 292 -2.27 -16.95 5.64
N TYR A 293 -2.15 -15.63 5.46
CA TYR A 293 -2.67 -14.64 6.40
C TYR A 293 -4.20 -14.61 6.46
N VAL A 294 -4.87 -14.87 5.32
CA VAL A 294 -6.33 -15.00 5.29
C VAL A 294 -6.78 -16.23 6.10
N LEU A 295 -6.09 -17.36 5.91
CA LEU A 295 -6.39 -18.61 6.61
C LEU A 295 -6.13 -18.49 8.11
N ILE A 296 -4.96 -18.00 8.54
CA ILE A 296 -4.61 -17.89 9.96
C ILE A 296 -5.51 -16.92 10.71
N SER A 297 -6.03 -15.89 10.05
CA SER A 297 -7.03 -15.00 10.67
C SER A 297 -8.43 -15.59 10.73
N GLN A 298 -8.77 -16.63 9.94
CA GLN A 298 -10.14 -17.12 9.83
C GLN A 298 -10.77 -17.63 11.13
N PRO A 299 -10.08 -18.39 11.99
CA PRO A 299 -10.67 -18.92 13.22
C PRO A 299 -11.23 -17.84 14.17
N ILE A 300 -10.74 -16.60 14.09
CA ILE A 300 -11.21 -15.49 14.95
C ILE A 300 -12.69 -15.15 14.70
N GLU A 301 -13.21 -15.43 13.50
CA GLU A 301 -14.59 -15.13 13.14
C GLU A 301 -15.58 -15.87 14.04
N ARG A 302 -15.28 -17.14 14.37
CA ARG A 302 -16.11 -17.96 15.26
C ARG A 302 -16.19 -17.34 16.66
N ILE A 303 -15.11 -16.71 17.12
CA ILE A 303 -15.08 -15.99 18.40
C ILE A 303 -15.91 -14.72 18.29
N TRP A 304 -15.71 -13.92 17.25
CA TRP A 304 -16.44 -12.66 17.08
C TRP A 304 -17.96 -12.82 16.98
N ARG A 305 -18.43 -13.87 16.32
CA ARG A 305 -19.85 -14.22 16.16
C ARG A 305 -20.54 -14.65 17.46
N ARG A 306 -19.79 -15.23 18.40
CA ARG A 306 -20.31 -15.75 19.68
C ARG A 306 -20.23 -14.74 20.82
N ARG A 307 -19.77 -13.51 20.55
CA ARG A 307 -19.67 -12.48 21.58
C ARG A 307 -21.06 -12.05 22.08
N PRO A 308 -21.24 -11.86 23.39
CA PRO A 308 -22.47 -11.29 23.96
C PRO A 308 -22.78 -9.91 23.36
N ALA A 309 -24.06 -9.63 23.16
CA ALA A 309 -24.52 -8.35 22.62
C ALA A 309 -24.18 -7.17 23.55
N GLU A 310 -24.18 -7.40 24.86
CA GLU A 310 -23.88 -6.41 25.89
C GLU A 310 -22.44 -5.87 25.76
N LEU A 311 -21.50 -6.74 25.40
CA LEU A 311 -20.09 -6.39 25.20
C LEU A 311 -19.82 -5.71 23.85
N THR A 312 -20.76 -5.78 22.91
CA THR A 312 -20.58 -5.31 21.52
C THR A 312 -21.52 -4.18 21.13
N LYS A 313 -22.34 -3.68 22.07
CA LYS A 313 -23.31 -2.60 21.80
C LYS A 313 -22.63 -1.34 21.26
N ASP A 314 -21.51 -0.95 21.87
CA ASP A 314 -20.75 0.27 21.54
C ASP A 314 -19.61 -0.01 20.53
N ILE A 315 -19.42 -1.27 20.14
CA ILE A 315 -18.41 -1.68 19.17
C ILE A 315 -19.03 -1.64 17.78
N ILE A 316 -18.53 -0.75 16.93
CA ILE A 316 -18.96 -0.63 15.54
C ILE A 316 -18.32 -1.75 14.71
N TRP A 317 -16.99 -1.88 14.78
CA TRP A 317 -16.21 -2.85 14.01
C TRP A 317 -15.22 -3.60 14.89
N THR A 318 -14.93 -4.85 14.55
CA THR A 318 -13.79 -5.59 15.12
C THR A 318 -12.99 -6.18 13.97
N TYR A 319 -11.67 -5.97 13.98
CA TYR A 319 -10.84 -6.33 12.85
C TYR A 319 -9.43 -6.72 13.25
N VAL A 320 -8.75 -7.42 12.33
CA VAL A 320 -7.32 -7.71 12.39
C VAL A 320 -6.68 -7.29 11.07
N GLY A 321 -5.64 -6.47 11.15
CA GLY A 321 -4.82 -6.06 10.02
C GLY A 321 -3.49 -6.78 10.07
N MET A 322 -3.14 -7.48 9.00
CA MET A 322 -1.87 -8.20 8.86
C MET A 322 -0.85 -7.33 8.15
N ARG A 323 0.43 -7.46 8.51
CA ARG A 323 1.53 -6.71 7.88
C ARG A 323 1.64 -6.86 6.37
N THR A 324 1.06 -7.92 5.79
CA THR A 324 1.00 -8.16 4.33
C THR A 324 -0.04 -7.32 3.59
N GLY A 325 -0.95 -6.63 4.29
CA GLY A 325 -2.06 -5.93 3.65
C GLY A 325 -3.38 -6.73 3.63
N VAL A 326 -3.40 -7.94 4.20
CA VAL A 326 -4.65 -8.67 4.46
C VAL A 326 -5.36 -8.07 5.67
N PHE A 327 -6.59 -7.61 5.48
CA PHE A 327 -7.44 -7.03 6.53
C PHE A 327 -8.72 -7.83 6.67
N ARG A 328 -9.00 -8.37 7.86
CA ARG A 328 -10.24 -9.08 8.17
C ARG A 328 -11.08 -8.24 9.12
N THR A 329 -12.36 -8.05 8.81
CA THR A 329 -13.26 -7.19 9.61
C THR A 329 -14.64 -7.82 9.82
N TYR A 330 -15.22 -7.54 10.98
CA TYR A 330 -16.52 -8.05 11.41
C TYR A 330 -17.38 -6.97 12.09
N PRO A 331 -18.70 -6.90 11.83
CA PRO A 331 -19.43 -7.65 10.79
C PRO A 331 -18.86 -7.41 9.39
N ALA A 332 -19.04 -8.35 8.46
CA ALA A 332 -18.56 -8.20 7.10
C ALA A 332 -19.16 -6.94 6.48
N HIS A 333 -18.31 -6.09 5.90
CA HIS A 333 -18.70 -4.87 5.19
C HIS A 333 -17.68 -4.52 4.10
N ARG A 334 -18.02 -3.54 3.28
CA ARG A 334 -17.15 -2.98 2.24
C ARG A 334 -16.17 -1.96 2.84
N SER A 335 -14.92 -2.03 2.41
CA SER A 335 -13.93 -0.97 2.63
C SER A 335 -13.82 -0.08 1.38
N VAL A 336 -13.28 1.12 1.52
CA VAL A 336 -12.90 1.95 0.36
C VAL A 336 -11.83 1.26 -0.47
N ARG A 337 -11.73 1.61 -1.75
CA ARG A 337 -10.89 0.90 -2.75
C ARG A 337 -9.41 0.98 -2.38
N ASP A 338 -8.96 2.16 -1.99
CA ASP A 338 -7.60 2.49 -1.56
C ASP A 338 -7.30 2.10 -0.10
N TYR A 339 -8.19 1.35 0.57
CA TYR A 339 -8.00 1.04 1.98
C TYR A 339 -6.78 0.14 2.20
N ASP A 340 -5.76 0.70 2.86
CA ASP A 340 -4.63 -0.03 3.44
C ASP A 340 -4.57 0.25 4.94
N HIS A 341 -4.78 -0.76 5.77
CA HIS A 341 -4.72 -0.59 7.23
C HIS A 341 -3.32 -0.26 7.74
N THR A 342 -2.26 -0.64 7.03
CA THR A 342 -0.87 -0.43 7.46
C THR A 342 -0.46 1.05 7.46
N SER A 343 -1.13 1.86 6.64
CA SER A 343 -0.93 3.31 6.61
C SER A 343 -1.67 4.03 7.74
N ARG A 344 -2.64 3.36 8.40
CA ARG A 344 -3.56 3.96 9.38
C ARG A 344 -2.90 4.19 10.73
N ALA A 345 -3.34 5.27 11.38
CA ALA A 345 -2.80 5.71 12.67
C ALA A 345 -2.89 4.63 13.76
N TRP A 346 -4.01 3.90 13.83
CA TRP A 346 -4.19 2.84 14.83
C TRP A 346 -3.19 1.70 14.66
N TYR A 347 -2.91 1.29 13.42
CA TYR A 347 -2.00 0.19 13.11
C TYR A 347 -0.57 0.58 13.41
N LYS A 348 -0.13 1.71 12.83
CA LYS A 348 1.20 2.27 13.06
C LYS A 348 1.46 2.49 14.56
N ARG A 349 0.44 2.86 15.34
CA ARG A 349 0.55 3.04 16.80
C ARG A 349 0.68 1.70 17.52
N ALA A 350 -0.13 0.71 17.20
CA ALA A 350 0.01 -0.62 17.80
C ALA A 350 1.38 -1.24 17.51
N VAL A 351 1.90 -1.09 16.28
CA VAL A 351 3.24 -1.56 15.89
C VAL A 351 4.36 -0.79 16.62
N ALA A 352 4.16 0.49 16.94
CA ALA A 352 5.15 1.28 17.69
C ALA A 352 5.14 1.01 19.20
N PHE A 353 4.06 0.48 19.76
CA PHE A 353 3.89 0.19 21.19
C PHE A 353 3.44 -1.25 21.38
N GLN A 354 4.28 -2.19 20.94
CA GLN A 354 3.92 -3.60 20.86
C GLN A 354 3.71 -4.25 22.24
N ASP A 355 4.28 -3.65 23.30
CA ASP A 355 4.23 -4.11 24.69
C ASP A 355 2.90 -3.82 25.41
N ARG A 356 2.00 -3.04 24.80
CA ARG A 356 0.80 -2.55 25.48
C ARG A 356 -0.37 -2.33 24.52
N THR A 357 -1.57 -2.26 25.09
CA THR A 357 -2.75 -1.80 24.38
C THR A 357 -2.68 -0.30 24.15
N THR A 358 -3.02 0.13 22.93
CA THR A 358 -2.99 1.53 22.51
C THR A 358 -4.37 2.02 22.08
N ALA A 359 -4.61 3.32 22.21
CA ALA A 359 -5.76 3.99 21.62
C ALA A 359 -5.29 5.02 20.59
N SER A 360 -5.97 5.12 19.45
CA SER A 360 -5.74 6.17 18.45
C SER A 360 -6.29 7.52 18.92
N MET A 361 -5.88 8.61 18.26
CA MET A 361 -6.66 9.85 18.30
C MET A 361 -8.00 9.65 17.56
N PRO A 362 -9.05 10.44 17.83
CA PRO A 362 -10.28 10.38 17.06
C PRO A 362 -10.02 10.64 15.57
N TYR A 363 -10.58 9.81 14.70
CA TYR A 363 -10.49 9.96 13.25
C TYR A 363 -11.79 9.56 12.56
N LEU A 364 -11.96 9.97 11.30
CA LEU A 364 -13.11 9.58 10.50
C LEU A 364 -12.93 8.16 9.95
N ASP A 365 -13.88 7.27 10.25
CA ASP A 365 -13.92 5.93 9.72
C ASP A 365 -14.29 5.94 8.23
N LEU A 366 -13.46 5.30 7.41
CA LEU A 366 -13.66 5.19 5.97
C LEU A 366 -14.71 4.12 5.61
N SER A 367 -15.08 3.26 6.57
CA SER A 367 -16.14 2.27 6.41
C SER A 367 -17.54 2.78 6.79
N GLY A 368 -17.70 4.07 7.09
CA GLY A 368 -19.00 4.69 7.36
C GLY A 368 -19.45 4.70 8.83
N GLY A 369 -18.58 4.30 9.77
CA GLY A 369 -18.86 4.34 11.22
C GLY A 369 -18.81 5.74 11.85
N GLY A 370 -18.56 6.80 11.07
CA GLY A 370 -18.44 8.17 11.56
C GLY A 370 -17.11 8.44 12.27
N LYS A 371 -17.11 9.31 13.29
CA LYS A 371 -15.90 9.60 14.08
C LYS A 371 -15.67 8.49 15.11
N VAL A 372 -14.52 7.84 15.03
CA VAL A 372 -14.19 6.68 15.87
C VAL A 372 -12.86 6.86 16.58
N ILE A 373 -12.69 6.11 17.67
CA ILE A 373 -11.40 5.84 18.32
C ILE A 373 -11.18 4.34 18.22
N THR A 374 -9.94 3.93 17.95
CA THR A 374 -9.58 2.52 17.86
C THR A 374 -8.69 2.14 19.02
N ILE A 375 -9.08 1.09 19.73
CA ILE A 375 -8.23 0.38 20.68
C ILE A 375 -7.56 -0.77 19.93
N ALA A 376 -6.23 -0.81 19.94
CA ALA A 376 -5.44 -1.78 19.20
C ALA A 376 -4.25 -2.28 20.02
N GLN A 377 -3.89 -3.54 19.82
CA GLN A 377 -2.75 -4.20 20.43
C GLN A 377 -2.00 -4.98 19.35
N ALA A 378 -0.66 -4.97 19.40
CA ALA A 378 0.15 -5.77 18.49
C ALA A 378 -0.06 -7.26 18.77
N LEU A 379 -0.16 -8.05 17.71
CA LEU A 379 -0.20 -9.51 17.79
C LEU A 379 1.20 -10.04 17.51
N PHE A 380 1.67 -10.93 18.38
CA PHE A 380 2.94 -11.61 18.21
C PHE A 380 2.71 -13.07 17.83
N GLU A 381 3.56 -13.60 16.96
CA GLU A 381 3.64 -15.03 16.75
C GLU A 381 4.12 -15.69 18.05
N GLY A 382 3.32 -16.61 18.61
CA GLY A 382 3.66 -17.35 19.82
C GLY A 382 4.76 -18.39 19.56
N MET A 383 5.99 -17.93 19.33
CA MET A 383 7.17 -18.79 19.20
C MET A 383 8.14 -18.55 20.35
N PRO A 384 8.81 -19.60 20.86
CA PRO A 384 9.95 -19.42 21.75
C PRO A 384 11.02 -18.59 21.04
N ALA A 385 11.69 -17.72 21.79
CA ALA A 385 12.83 -16.95 21.28
C ALA A 385 13.82 -17.90 20.58
N ILE A 386 14.44 -17.47 19.49
CA ILE A 386 15.62 -18.17 18.99
C ILE A 386 16.66 -18.05 20.11
N SER A 387 16.80 -19.09 20.92
CA SER A 387 17.97 -19.25 21.76
C SER A 387 19.14 -19.41 20.80
N ASN A 388 20.08 -18.46 20.82
CA ASN A 388 21.39 -18.62 20.19
C ASN A 388 22.19 -19.67 20.99
N GLU A 389 21.71 -20.91 21.01
CA GLU A 389 22.41 -22.07 21.54
C GLU A 389 22.28 -23.19 20.51
N THR A 390 23.22 -23.21 19.57
CA THR A 390 24.09 -24.37 19.28
C THR A 390 25.24 -23.95 18.39
#